data_AF-A0A2T1DEN5-F1
#
_entry.id   AF-A0A2T1DEN5-F1
#
_cell.length_a   1.000
_cell.length_b   1.000
_cell.length_c   1.000
_cell.angle_alpha   90.00
_cell.angle_beta   90.00
_cell.angle_gamma   90.00
#
_symmetry.space_group_name_H-M   'P 1'
#
loop_
_entity.id
_entity.type
_entity.pdbx_description
1 polymer ?
#
loop_
_entity_poly.entity_id
_entity_poly.type
_entity_poly.pdbx_seq_one_letter_code
_entity_poly.pdbx_strand_id
1 'polypeptide(L)'
;VKGATATAIFLPFLILAVPIVDMSAVIVARLSKGHSPFLADKRHLHHRLLRAGLSHRSTVLVIYSIALWVGSLAITFVGMPNSLVILGGATSLLGYVTWRAWQSAR
;
A
#
# COMPACT_ATOMS: atom_id res chain seq x y z
N VAL A 1 2.72 3.08 -31.22
CA VAL A 1 4.01 2.92 -30.48
C VAL A 1 4.24 3.90 -29.34
N LYS A 2 3.80 5.17 -29.39
CA LYS A 2 4.01 6.13 -28.27
C LYS A 2 3.33 5.75 -26.94
N GLY A 3 2.17 5.08 -27.00
CA GLY A 3 1.44 4.67 -25.80
C GLY A 3 2.14 3.59 -24.96
N ALA A 4 2.79 2.61 -25.61
CA ALA A 4 3.46 1.50 -24.93
C ALA A 4 4.70 1.94 -24.14
N THR A 5 5.44 2.94 -24.63
CA THR A 5 6.60 3.50 -23.92
C THR A 5 6.17 4.26 -22.67
N ALA A 6 5.04 4.98 -22.72
CA ALA A 6 4.52 5.68 -21.56
C ALA A 6 4.08 4.70 -20.46
N THR A 7 3.33 3.65 -20.80
CA THR A 7 2.96 2.62 -19.81
C THR A 7 4.17 1.94 -19.20
N ALA A 8 5.20 1.61 -19.99
CA ALA A 8 6.41 0.98 -19.47
C ALA A 8 7.16 1.85 -18.45
N ILE A 9 7.13 3.18 -18.62
CA ILE A 9 7.78 4.13 -17.70
C ILE A 9 6.93 4.35 -16.44
N PHE A 10 5.62 4.56 -16.58
CA PHE A 10 4.76 4.95 -15.46
C PHE A 10 4.30 3.78 -14.59
N LEU A 11 4.18 2.57 -15.16
CA LEU A 11 3.65 1.41 -14.45
C LEU A 11 4.48 1.03 -13.20
N PRO A 12 5.82 1.02 -13.22
CA PRO A 12 6.62 0.76 -12.01
C PRO A 12 6.39 1.78 -10.91
N PHE A 13 6.28 3.08 -11.24
CA PHE A 13 5.99 4.12 -10.25
C PHE A 13 4.58 3.97 -9.67
N LEU A 14 3.60 3.54 -10.47
CA LEU A 14 2.25 3.27 -10.01
C LEU A 14 2.22 2.09 -9.02
N ILE A 15 2.91 0.99 -9.37
CA ILE A 15 3.04 -0.21 -8.52
C ILE A 15 3.76 0.14 -7.20
N LEU A 16 4.81 0.95 -7.28
CA LEU A 16 5.61 1.38 -6.14
C LEU A 16 5.10 2.64 -5.46
N ALA A 17 3.94 3.18 -5.85
CA ALA A 17 3.44 4.45 -5.33
C ALA A 17 3.32 4.41 -3.80
N VAL A 18 2.78 3.32 -3.24
CA VAL A 18 2.65 3.14 -1.79
C VAL A 18 4.02 3.14 -1.07
N PRO A 19 4.99 2.27 -1.42
CA PRO A 19 6.30 2.30 -0.76
C PRO A 19 7.08 3.60 -1.01
N ILE A 20 6.96 4.23 -2.19
CA ILE A 20 7.59 5.52 -2.48
C ILE A 20 7.03 6.60 -1.55
N VAL A 21 5.70 6.68 -1.41
CA VAL A 21 5.04 7.66 -0.54
C VAL A 21 5.35 7.37 0.94
N ASP A 22 5.34 6.12 1.38
CA ASP A 22 5.67 5.74 2.77
C ASP A 22 7.12 6.11 3.12
N MET A 23 8.09 5.78 2.25
CA MET A 23 9.49 6.12 2.47
C MET A 23 9.75 7.62 2.42
N SER A 24 9.18 8.32 1.44
CA SER A 24 9.36 9.78 1.30
C SER A 24 8.75 10.53 2.49
N ALA A 25 7.57 10.15 2.97
CA ALA A 25 6.97 10.75 4.16
C ALA A 25 7.84 10.55 5.42
N VAL A 26 8.44 9.37 5.60
CA VAL A 26 9.37 9.09 6.71
C VAL A 26 10.66 9.90 6.60
N ILE A 27 11.24 9.99 5.40
CA ILE A 27 12.46 10.76 5.14
C ILE A 27 12.23 12.25 5.40
N VAL A 28 11.15 12.82 4.87
CA VAL A 28 10.83 14.25 5.07
C VAL A 28 10.59 14.56 6.55
N ALA A 29 9.83 13.72 7.27
CA ALA A 29 9.56 13.91 8.69
C ALA A 29 10.81 13.73 9.59
N ARG A 30 11.84 13.02 9.11
CA ARG A 30 13.14 12.87 9.80
C ARG A 30 14.05 14.06 9.54
N LEU A 31 14.15 14.48 8.28
CA LEU A 31 14.92 15.65 7.88
C LEU A 31 14.38 16.91 8.58
N SER A 32 13.05 17.06 8.69
CA SER A 32 12.43 18.17 9.43
C SER A 32 12.70 18.15 10.95
N LYS A 33 13.23 17.05 11.47
CA LYS A 33 13.60 16.87 12.89
C LYS A 33 15.11 16.75 13.10
N GLY A 34 15.91 17.01 12.06
CA GLY A 34 17.38 16.91 12.11
C GLY A 34 17.90 15.49 12.30
N HIS A 35 17.07 14.46 12.09
CA HIS A 35 17.46 13.06 12.26
C HIS A 35 17.91 12.44 10.94
N SER A 36 18.96 11.61 10.97
CA SER A 36 19.46 10.94 9.77
C SER A 36 18.41 9.99 9.16
N PRO A 37 18.20 10.04 7.84
CA PRO A 37 17.27 9.15 7.13
C PRO A 37 17.71 7.67 7.14
N PHE A 38 18.96 7.37 7.50
CA PHE A 38 19.54 6.02 7.50
C PHE A 38 19.48 5.29 8.86
N LEU A 39 18.91 5.91 9.89
CA LEU A 39 18.66 5.22 11.17
C LEU A 39 17.55 4.17 10.99
N ALA A 40 17.68 2.96 11.53
CA ALA A 40 16.60 1.97 11.51
C ALA A 40 15.36 2.52 12.25
N ASP A 41 14.23 2.74 11.56
CA ASP A 41 12.99 3.21 12.18
C ASP A 41 12.03 2.06 12.52
N LYS A 42 11.32 2.20 13.63
CA LYS A 42 10.19 1.34 14.03
C LYS A 42 8.84 2.01 13.70
N ARG A 43 8.80 2.88 12.70
CA ARG A 43 7.62 3.71 12.33
C ARG A 43 6.92 3.32 11.04
N HIS A 44 7.31 2.21 10.42
CA HIS A 44 6.60 1.69 9.26
C HIS A 44 5.14 1.33 9.59
N LEU A 45 4.32 1.30 8.54
CA LEU A 45 2.88 1.03 8.58
C LEU A 45 2.51 -0.15 9.50
N HIS A 46 3.32 -1.22 9.47
CA HIS A 46 3.21 -2.37 10.37
C HIS A 46 3.21 -2.01 11.86
N HIS A 47 4.20 -1.24 12.32
CA HIS A 47 4.30 -0.83 13.72
C HIS A 47 3.26 0.24 14.10
N ARG A 48 2.75 1.01 13.14
CA ARG A 48 1.64 1.95 13.39
C ARG A 48 0.33 1.19 13.61
N LEU A 49 0.07 0.17 12.81
CA LEU A 49 -1.11 -0.70 12.96
C LEU A 49 -1.05 -1.51 14.26
N LEU A 50 0.10 -2.08 14.60
CA LEU A 50 0.28 -2.73 15.90
C LEU A 50 0.03 -1.78 17.08
N ARG A 51 0.53 -0.54 17.01
CA ARG A 51 0.28 0.48 18.03
C ARG A 51 -1.17 0.95 18.12
N ALA A 52 -1.94 0.77 17.05
CA ALA A 52 -3.38 1.04 17.02
C ALA A 52 -4.22 -0.10 17.62
N GLY A 53 -3.59 -1.11 18.23
CA GLY A 53 -4.27 -2.22 18.91
C GLY A 53 -4.54 -3.44 18.03
N LEU A 54 -4.09 -3.43 16.77
CA LEU A 54 -4.25 -4.60 15.90
C LEU A 54 -3.29 -5.72 16.29
N SER A 55 -3.78 -6.96 16.22
CA SER A 55 -2.92 -8.14 16.32
C SER A 55 -1.89 -8.18 15.18
N HIS A 56 -0.77 -8.88 15.41
CA HIS A 56 0.26 -9.06 14.38
C HIS A 56 -0.31 -9.71 13.11
N ARG A 57 -1.17 -10.73 13.27
CA ARG A 57 -1.84 -11.40 12.14
C ARG A 57 -2.78 -10.45 11.38
N SER A 58 -3.62 -9.70 12.10
CA SER A 58 -4.53 -8.71 11.50
C SER A 58 -3.76 -7.64 10.73
N THR A 59 -2.64 -7.18 11.29
CA THR A 59 -1.77 -6.19 10.65
C THR A 59 -1.20 -6.69 9.33
N VAL A 60 -0.68 -7.92 9.28
CA VAL A 60 -0.14 -8.51 8.04
C VAL A 60 -1.23 -8.70 6.99
N LEU A 61 -2.43 -9.15 7.38
CA LEU A 61 -3.56 -9.31 6.46
C LEU A 61 -4.00 -7.98 5.84
N VAL A 62 -4.04 -6.91 6.63
CA VAL A 62 -4.33 -5.55 6.12
C VAL A 62 -3.28 -5.14 5.08
N ILE A 63 -1.99 -5.33 5.38
CA ILE A 63 -0.91 -4.99 4.45
C ILE A 63 -1.01 -5.79 3.14
N TYR A 64 -1.31 -7.09 3.20
CA TYR A 64 -1.51 -7.91 2.00
C TYR A 64 -2.73 -7.47 1.19
N SER A 65 -3.84 -7.13 1.84
CA SER A 65 -5.03 -6.64 1.13
C SER A 65 -4.78 -5.31 0.41
N ILE A 66 -3.98 -4.41 0.99
CA ILE A 66 -3.56 -3.15 0.35
C ILE A 66 -2.66 -3.45 -0.86
N ALA A 67 -1.68 -4.34 -0.72
CA ALA A 67 -0.78 -4.70 -1.81
C ALA A 67 -1.54 -5.30 -3.01
N LEU A 68 -2.49 -6.20 -2.72
CA LEU A 68 -3.37 -6.80 -3.73
C LEU A 68 -4.22 -5.73 -4.42
N TRP A 69 -4.76 -4.78 -3.66
CA TRP A 69 -5.57 -3.68 -4.20
C TRP A 69 -4.76 -2.80 -5.16
N VAL A 70 -3.55 -2.38 -4.78
CA VAL A 70 -2.66 -1.60 -5.67
C VAL A 70 -2.27 -2.40 -6.92
N GLY A 71 -1.99 -3.69 -6.78
CA GLY A 71 -1.74 -4.57 -7.92
C GLY A 71 -2.93 -4.63 -8.89
N SER A 72 -4.15 -4.74 -8.37
CA SER A 72 -5.37 -4.73 -9.18
C SER A 72 -5.62 -3.38 -9.88
N LEU A 73 -5.23 -2.26 -9.24
CA LEU A 73 -5.26 -0.93 -9.83
C LEU A 73 -4.31 -0.83 -11.02
N ALA A 74 -3.09 -1.38 -10.90
CA ALA A 74 -2.12 -1.42 -11.98
C ALA A 74 -2.62 -2.28 -13.17
N ILE A 75 -3.23 -3.44 -12.90
CA ILE A 75 -3.84 -4.30 -13.92
C ILE A 75 -4.97 -3.55 -14.66
N THR A 76 -5.77 -2.77 -13.93
CA THR A 76 -6.82 -1.92 -14.51
C THR A 76 -6.24 -0.83 -15.39
N PHE A 77 -5.16 -0.17 -14.94
CA PHE A 77 -4.47 0.87 -15.69
C PHE A 77 -3.87 0.38 -17.01
N VAL A 78 -3.39 -0.87 -17.05
CA VAL A 78 -2.88 -1.51 -18.28
C VAL A 78 -4.01 -1.87 -19.27
N GLY A 79 -5.27 -1.78 -18.86
CA GLY A 79 -6.42 -2.04 -19.72
C GLY A 79 -6.68 -3.53 -19.95
N MET A 80 -6.27 -4.40 -19.02
CA MET A 80 -6.59 -5.83 -19.13
C MET A 80 -8.10 -6.07 -19.12
N PRO A 81 -8.62 -6.99 -19.94
CA PRO A 81 -10.03 -7.37 -19.92
C PRO A 81 -10.41 -7.91 -18.54
N ASN A 82 -11.63 -7.60 -18.09
CA ASN A 82 -12.18 -7.97 -16.77
C ASN A 82 -11.43 -7.39 -15.55
N SER A 83 -10.48 -6.47 -15.74
CA SER A 83 -9.71 -5.84 -14.66
C SER A 83 -10.57 -5.11 -13.63
N LEU A 84 -11.70 -4.52 -14.05
CA LEU A 84 -12.67 -3.87 -13.15
C LEU A 84 -13.30 -4.84 -12.14
N VAL A 85 -13.53 -6.11 -12.54
CA VAL A 85 -14.04 -7.14 -11.64
C VAL A 85 -12.99 -7.50 -10.59
N ILE A 86 -11.72 -7.62 -11.02
CA ILE A 86 -10.58 -7.87 -10.12
C ILE A 86 -10.42 -6.72 -9.12
N LEU A 87 -10.48 -5.47 -9.59
CA LEU A 87 -10.40 -4.28 -8.74
C LEU A 87 -11.58 -4.19 -7.78
N GLY A 88 -12.79 -4.50 -8.25
CA GLY A 88 -14.00 -4.56 -7.41
C GLY A 88 -13.83 -5.57 -6.28
N GLY A 89 -13.43 -6.81 -6.61
CA GLY A 89 -13.17 -7.85 -5.62
C GLY A 89 -12.05 -7.50 -4.64
N ALA A 90 -10.96 -6.90 -5.13
CA ALA A 90 -9.87 -6.42 -4.29
C ALA A 90 -10.31 -5.31 -3.33
N THR A 91 -11.17 -4.40 -3.79
CA THR A 91 -11.72 -3.30 -2.98
C THR A 91 -12.63 -3.84 -1.89
N SER A 92 -13.52 -4.77 -2.22
CA SER A 92 -14.37 -5.45 -1.24
C SER A 92 -13.57 -6.23 -0.21
N LEU A 93 -12.51 -6.95 -0.65
CA LEU A 93 -11.62 -7.67 0.25
C LEU A 93 -10.87 -6.74 1.21
N LEU A 94 -10.33 -5.63 0.71
CA LEU A 94 -9.66 -4.61 1.52
C LEU A 94 -10.63 -4.04 2.57
N GLY A 95 -11.85 -3.67 2.16
CA GLY A 95 -12.90 -3.20 3.08
C GLY A 95 -13.26 -4.23 4.14
N TYR A 96 -13.42 -5.50 3.75
CA TYR A 96 -13.73 -6.59 4.69
C TYR A 96 -12.58 -6.85 5.68
N VAL A 97 -11.34 -6.94 5.19
CA VAL A 97 -10.16 -7.21 6.04
C VAL A 97 -9.96 -6.06 7.03
N THR A 98 -10.06 -4.81 6.58
CA THR A 98 -9.94 -3.63 7.45
C THR A 98 -11.06 -3.57 8.49
N TRP A 99 -12.30 -3.85 8.11
CA TRP A 99 -13.42 -3.94 9.05
C TRP A 99 -13.20 -5.06 10.09
N ARG A 100 -12.89 -6.28 9.65
CA ARG A 100 -12.62 -7.40 10.56
C ARG A 100 -11.44 -7.10 11.49
N ALA A 101 -10.41 -6.45 10.97
CA ALA A 101 -9.23 -6.07 11.72
C ALA A 101 -9.56 -5.00 12.79
N TRP A 102 -10.47 -4.06 12.50
CA TRP A 102 -11.01 -3.11 13.48
C TRP A 102 -11.80 -3.83 14.57
N GLN A 103 -12.69 -4.76 14.20
CA GLN A 103 -13.45 -5.53 15.20
C GLN A 103 -12.53 -6.32 16.14
N SER A 104 -11.38 -6.79 15.67
CA SER A 104 -10.39 -7.50 16.50
C SER A 104 -9.54 -6.60 17.41
N ALA A 105 -9.60 -5.28 17.23
CA ALA A 105 -8.84 -4.29 18.00
C ALA A 105 -9.68 -3.64 19.13
N ARG A 106 -10.98 -3.97 19.21
CA ARG A 106 -11.86 -3.68 20.35
C ARG A 106 -11.93 -4.88 21.26
#